data_AF-J2K298-F1
#
_entry.id   AF-J2K298-F1
#
_cell.length_a   1.000
_cell.length_b   1.000
_cell.length_c   1.000
_cell.angle_alpha   90.00
_cell.angle_beta   90.00
_cell.angle_gamma   90.00
#
_symmetry.space_group_name_H-M   'P 1'
#
loop_
_entity.id
_entity.type
_entity.pdbx_description
1 polymer ?
#
loop_
_entity_poly.entity_id
_entity_poly.type
_entity_poly.pdbx_seq_one_letter_code
_entity_poly.pdbx_strand_id
1 'polypeptide(L)'
;MERLMTDEEIVNAWDDICKVLNKEQDQLKHDILNHVGNKWSLFVIHALGIDGKMRFTNLENHIKGISQRMLTKCLRELERDGLILRTVHPEVPPKVEYAN
;
A
#
# COMPACT_ATOMS: atom_id res chain seq x y z
N MET A 1 -14.60 17.44 15.69
CA MET A 1 -15.00 16.07 16.05
C MET A 1 -15.22 15.35 14.74
N GLU A 2 -14.24 14.57 14.30
CA GLU A 2 -14.20 13.94 12.98
C GLU A 2 -15.10 12.69 13.00
N ARG A 3 -16.18 12.70 12.22
CA ARG A 3 -17.15 11.60 12.18
C ARG A 3 -16.51 10.42 11.47
N LEU A 4 -16.38 9.30 12.18
CA LEU A 4 -15.98 8.03 11.58
C LEU A 4 -17.14 7.51 10.72
N MET A 5 -16.83 7.12 9.48
CA MET A 5 -17.79 6.51 8.57
C MET A 5 -18.27 5.17 9.13
N THR A 6 -19.55 4.85 8.94
CA THR A 6 -20.12 3.57 9.37
C THR A 6 -19.64 2.43 8.46
N ASP A 7 -19.71 1.20 8.95
CA ASP A 7 -19.34 0.00 8.16
C ASP A 7 -20.10 -0.08 6.84
N GLU A 8 -21.35 0.38 6.82
CA GLU A 8 -22.19 0.45 5.63
C GLU A 8 -21.73 1.55 4.65
N GLU A 9 -21.35 2.72 5.17
CA GLU A 9 -20.77 3.80 4.36
C GLU A 9 -19.41 3.39 3.76
N ILE A 10 -18.62 2.60 4.50
CA ILE A 10 -17.35 2.03 4.02
C ILE A 10 -17.61 1.05 2.88
N VAL A 11 -18.53 0.09 3.06
CA VAL A 11 -18.87 -0.91 2.03
C VAL A 11 -19.38 -0.25 0.75
N ASN A 12 -20.23 0.77 0.86
CA ASN A 12 -20.76 1.49 -0.30
C ASN A 12 -19.68 2.31 -1.02
N ALA A 13 -18.77 2.94 -0.28
CA ALA A 13 -17.61 3.62 -0.87
C ALA A 13 -16.71 2.64 -1.64
N TRP A 14 -16.52 1.42 -1.13
CA TRP A 14 -15.79 0.36 -1.83
C TRP A 14 -16.51 -0.13 -3.08
N ASP A 15 -17.84 -0.24 -3.06
CA ASP A 15 -18.64 -0.64 -4.23
C ASP A 15 -18.58 0.42 -5.34
N ASP A 16 -18.59 1.70 -4.98
CA ASP A 16 -18.45 2.79 -5.93
C ASP A 16 -17.03 2.86 -6.54
N ILE A 17 -16.00 2.60 -5.75
CA ILE A 17 -14.63 2.43 -6.26
C ILE A 17 -14.57 1.24 -7.24
N CYS A 18 -15.18 0.10 -6.89
CA CYS A 18 -15.24 -1.08 -7.77
C CYS A 18 -15.95 -0.80 -9.09
N LYS A 19 -17.04 -0.01 -9.07
CA LYS A 19 -17.77 0.41 -10.28
C LYS A 19 -16.97 1.35 -11.17
N VAL A 20 -16.21 2.29 -10.59
CA VAL A 20 -15.33 3.20 -11.33
C VAL A 20 -14.18 2.45 -12.00
N LEU A 21 -13.67 1.40 -11.35
CA LEU A 21 -12.61 0.56 -11.91
C LEU A 21 -13.08 -0.32 -13.08
N ASN A 22 -14.39 -0.57 -13.22
CA ASN A 22 -14.93 -1.61 -14.09
C ASN A 22 -15.73 -1.10 -15.31
N LYS A 23 -15.15 -0.22 -16.13
CA LYS A 23 -15.56 -0.05 -17.53
C LYS A 23 -14.35 0.07 -18.49
N GLU A 24 -14.30 -0.90 -19.41
CA GLU A 24 -13.74 -0.86 -20.78
C GLU A 24 -12.23 -0.84 -21.08
N GLN A 25 -11.32 -1.20 -20.17
CA GLN A 25 -9.92 -1.54 -20.58
C GLN A 25 -9.32 -2.63 -19.68
N ASP A 26 -9.79 -3.87 -19.85
CA ASP A 26 -9.62 -4.92 -18.85
C ASP A 26 -8.20 -5.44 -18.67
N GLN A 27 -7.35 -5.57 -19.69
CA GLN A 27 -6.07 -6.26 -19.48
C GLN A 27 -5.04 -5.41 -18.72
N LEU A 28 -4.83 -4.15 -19.14
CA LEU A 28 -3.87 -3.25 -18.47
C LEU A 28 -4.34 -2.89 -17.06
N LYS A 29 -5.65 -2.65 -16.87
CA LYS A 29 -6.21 -2.37 -15.54
C LYS A 29 -6.15 -3.60 -14.64
N HIS A 30 -6.43 -4.80 -15.16
CA HIS A 30 -6.32 -6.02 -14.38
C HIS A 30 -4.88 -6.34 -14.04
N ASP A 31 -3.92 -6.12 -14.95
CA ASP A 31 -2.51 -6.32 -14.68
C ASP A 31 -2.00 -5.29 -13.65
N ILE A 32 -2.37 -4.02 -13.79
CA ILE A 32 -2.06 -2.97 -12.79
C ILE A 32 -2.75 -3.28 -11.45
N LEU A 33 -4.01 -3.72 -11.42
CA LEU A 33 -4.72 -4.07 -10.18
C LEU A 33 -4.22 -5.39 -9.58
N ASN A 34 -3.68 -6.32 -10.36
CA ASN A 34 -3.03 -7.51 -9.81
C ASN A 34 -1.63 -7.20 -9.27
N HIS A 35 -0.94 -6.21 -9.87
CA HIS A 35 0.40 -5.80 -9.47
C HIS A 35 0.39 -4.80 -8.30
N VAL A 36 -0.49 -3.81 -8.37
CA VAL A 36 -0.69 -2.71 -7.40
C VAL A 36 -1.84 -3.02 -6.43
N GLY A 37 -2.75 -3.95 -6.73
CA GLY A 37 -3.88 -4.33 -5.88
C GLY A 37 -3.74 -5.71 -5.25
N ASN A 38 -2.50 -6.16 -4.96
CA ASN A 38 -2.36 -7.20 -3.95
C ASN A 38 -2.90 -6.63 -2.61
N LYS A 39 -3.54 -7.47 -1.79
CA LYS A 39 -4.18 -7.08 -0.51
C LYS A 39 -3.37 -6.09 0.32
N TRP A 40 -2.04 -6.18 0.27
CA TRP A 40 -1.11 -5.43 1.11
C TRP A 40 -0.70 -4.08 0.54
N SER A 41 -0.75 -3.90 -0.78
CA SER A 41 -0.29 -2.69 -1.45
C SER A 41 -1.03 -1.44 -0.98
N LEU A 42 -2.35 -1.51 -0.87
CA LEU A 42 -3.15 -0.41 -0.35
C LEU A 42 -2.82 -0.09 1.10
N PHE A 43 -2.58 -1.11 1.95
CA PHE A 43 -2.17 -0.89 3.34
C PHE A 43 -0.79 -0.23 3.43
N VAL A 44 0.16 -0.58 2.56
CA VAL A 44 1.49 0.05 2.52
C VAL A 44 1.38 1.52 2.10
N ILE A 45 0.67 1.81 1.00
CA ILE A 45 0.48 3.19 0.51
C ILE A 45 -0.24 4.03 1.56
N HIS A 46 -1.30 3.49 2.15
CA HIS A 46 -2.06 4.16 3.21
C HIS A 46 -1.20 4.47 4.44
N ALA A 47 -0.42 3.50 4.93
CA ALA A 47 0.48 3.70 6.07
C ALA A 47 1.52 4.78 5.79
N LEU A 48 2.14 4.75 4.61
CA LEU A 48 3.14 5.76 4.22
C LEU A 48 2.53 7.15 3.96
N GLY A 49 1.27 7.21 3.50
CA GLY A 49 0.57 8.46 3.27
C GLY A 49 0.12 9.17 4.55
N ILE A 50 -0.31 8.41 5.58
CA ILE A 50 -0.78 8.98 6.84
C ILE A 50 0.38 9.29 7.80
N ASP A 51 1.26 8.31 8.03
CA ASP A 51 2.30 8.40 9.06
C ASP A 51 3.66 8.83 8.48
N GLY A 52 3.76 8.93 7.15
CA GLY A 52 4.98 9.31 6.45
C GLY A 52 5.98 8.16 6.31
N LYS A 53 7.26 8.53 6.17
CA LYS A 53 8.33 7.56 5.89
C LYS A 53 8.52 6.54 7.01
N MET A 54 8.69 5.27 6.67
CA MET A 54 8.81 4.18 7.63
C MET A 54 9.93 3.19 7.32
N ARG A 55 10.44 2.52 8.36
CA ARG A 55 11.30 1.33 8.22
C ARG A 55 10.45 0.08 7.95
N PHE A 56 11.08 -0.97 7.43
CA PHE A 56 10.42 -2.26 7.18
C PHE A 56 9.67 -2.81 8.39
N THR A 57 10.32 -2.88 9.56
CA THR A 57 9.71 -3.42 10.78
C THR A 57 8.53 -2.57 11.26
N ASN A 58 8.55 -1.26 11.02
CA ASN A 58 7.42 -0.40 11.37
C ASN A 58 6.22 -0.69 10.47
N LEU A 59 6.45 -0.87 9.16
CA LEU A 59 5.41 -1.29 8.21
C LEU A 59 4.86 -2.69 8.56
N GLU A 60 5.73 -3.64 8.91
CA GLU A 60 5.33 -4.99 9.34
C GLU A 60 4.43 -4.95 10.59
N ASN A 61 4.78 -4.12 11.58
CA ASN A 61 4.00 -3.96 12.80
C ASN A 61 2.69 -3.19 12.58
N HIS A 62 2.71 -2.20 11.69
CA HIS A 62 1.54 -1.39 11.36
C HIS A 62 0.50 -2.23 10.59
N ILE A 63 0.96 -3.06 9.65
CA ILE A 63 0.10 -3.88 8.78
C ILE A 63 -0.06 -5.28 9.39
N LYS A 64 -0.91 -5.40 10.41
CA LYS A 64 -1.13 -6.65 11.13
C LYS A 64 -1.50 -7.81 10.19
N GLY A 65 -0.79 -8.93 10.33
CA GLY A 65 -1.07 -10.18 9.59
C GLY A 65 -0.37 -10.31 8.24
N ILE A 66 0.41 -9.32 7.82
CA ILE A 66 1.31 -9.49 6.67
C ILE A 66 2.51 -10.35 7.09
N SER A 67 2.92 -11.30 6.24
CA SER A 67 4.19 -11.99 6.45
C SER A 67 5.35 -11.15 5.91
N GLN A 68 6.55 -11.29 6.47
CA GLN A 68 7.75 -10.60 5.96
C GLN A 68 8.00 -10.85 4.48
N ARG A 69 7.77 -12.08 4.02
CA ARG A 69 7.89 -12.45 2.61
C ARG A 69 6.93 -11.63 1.75
N MET A 70 5.69 -11.44 2.21
CA MET A 70 4.69 -10.66 1.48
C MET A 70 4.96 -9.16 1.53
N LEU A 71 5.40 -8.63 2.68
CA LEU A 71 5.82 -7.24 2.77
C LEU A 71 7.00 -6.95 1.85
N THR A 72 8.01 -7.83 1.81
CA THR A 72 9.16 -7.69 0.91
C THR A 72 8.75 -7.71 -0.56
N LYS A 73 7.86 -8.63 -0.94
CA LYS A 73 7.33 -8.69 -2.31
C LYS A 73 6.60 -7.39 -2.67
N CYS A 74 5.66 -6.99 -1.81
CA CYS A 74 4.85 -5.78 -2.00
C CYS A 74 5.72 -4.52 -2.14
N LEU A 75 6.69 -4.29 -1.24
CA LEU A 75 7.57 -3.12 -1.30
C LEU A 75 8.40 -3.09 -2.57
N ARG A 76 8.91 -4.24 -3.04
CA ARG A 76 9.65 -4.31 -4.32
C ARG A 76 8.77 -4.01 -5.52
N GLU A 77 7.53 -4.49 -5.51
CA GLU A 77 6.57 -4.24 -6.60
C GLU A 77 6.21 -2.75 -6.64
N LEU A 78 5.86 -2.15 -5.50
CA LEU A 78 5.55 -0.73 -5.38
C LEU A 78 6.76 0.16 -5.73
N GLU A 79 7.97 -0.21 -5.33
CA GLU A 79 9.20 0.53 -5.66
C GLU A 79 9.46 0.48 -7.17
N ARG A 80 9.34 -0.71 -7.78
CA ARG A 80 9.53 -0.90 -9.22
C ARG A 80 8.48 -0.15 -10.04
N ASP A 81 7.25 -0.09 -9.55
CA ASP A 81 6.15 0.62 -10.21
C ASP A 81 6.21 2.15 -9.94
N GLY A 82 7.17 2.61 -9.14
CA GLY A 82 7.40 4.03 -8.85
C GLY A 82 6.43 4.64 -7.85
N LEU A 83 5.70 3.81 -7.11
CA LEU A 83 4.68 4.23 -6.13
C LEU A 83 5.25 4.49 -4.74
N ILE A 84 6.45 3.98 -4.46
CA ILE A 84 7.20 4.29 -3.24
C ILE A 84 8.68 4.47 -3.57
N LEU A 85 9.38 5.26 -2.76
CA LEU A 85 10.82 5.44 -2.78
C LEU A 85 11.47 4.70 -1.63
N ARG A 86 12.48 3.87 -1.94
CA ARG A 86 13.36 3.24 -0.96
C ARG A 86 14.64 4.04 -0.80
N THR A 87 14.90 4.56 0.40
CA THR A 87 16.12 5.31 0.72
C THR A 87 17.00 4.51 1.67
N VAL A 88 18.26 4.34 1.31
CA VAL A 88 19.30 3.75 2.18
C VAL A 88 20.08 4.89 2.82
N HIS A 89 20.13 4.89 4.15
CA HIS A 89 20.89 5.83 4.94
C HIS A 89 22.21 5.17 5.37
N PRO A 90 23.37 5.68 4.92
CA PRO A 90 24.68 5.13 5.26
C PRO A 90 25.12 5.58 6.66
N GLU A 91 24.39 5.12 7.68
CA GLU A 91 24.72 5.28 9.09
C GLU A 91 25.08 3.93 9.73
N VAL A 92 25.57 3.94 10.97
CA VAL A 92 25.84 2.71 11.74
C VAL A 92 24.82 2.61 12.88
N PRO A 93 23.96 1.57 12.92
CA PRO A 93 23.78 0.52 11.90
C PRO A 93 23.05 1.04 10.64
N PRO A 94 23.28 0.45 9.44
CA PRO A 94 22.62 0.87 8.21
C PRO A 94 21.10 0.87 8.35
N LYS A 95 20.46 1.93 7.83
CA LYS A 95 19.02 2.13 7.94
C LYS A 95 18.40 2.22 6.55
N VAL A 96 17.22 1.63 6.40
CA VAL A 96 16.41 1.71 5.17
C VAL A 96 15.04 2.26 5.53
N GLU A 97 14.59 3.26 4.76
CA GLU A 97 13.25 3.85 4.87
C GLU A 97 12.52 3.75 3.54
N TYR A 98 11.20 3.68 3.62
CA TYR A 98 10.26 3.71 2.51
C TYR A 98 9.37 4.94 2.66
N ALA A 99 9.04 5.60 1.56
CA ALA A 99 8.14 6.76 1.50
C ALA A 99 7.25 6.66 0.24
N ASN A 100 6.03 7.19 0.30
CA ASN A 100 5.13 7.35 -0.84
C ASN A 100 5.39 8.68 -1.53
#